data_AF-A0A7C3LIL0-F1
#
_entry.id   AF-A0A7C3LIL0-F1
#
_cell.length_a   1.000
_cell.length_b   1.000
_cell.length_c   1.000
_cell.angle_alpha   90.00
_cell.angle_beta   90.00
_cell.angle_gamma   90.00
#
_symmetry.space_group_name_H-M   'P 1'
#
loop_
_entity.id
_entity.type
_entity.pdbx_description
1 polymer ?
#
loop_
_entity_poly.entity_id
_entity_poly.type
_entity_poly.pdbx_seq_one_letter_code
_entity_poly.pdbx_strand_id
1 'polypeptide(L)' 'MESRFISSVAAPTGDAGAAFWLIFRGNRALVADDGRAAALPLLEDVNTLGLTFLRQHYLGYFTGDEPRHCFAA' A
#
# COMPACT_ATOMS: atom_id res chain seq x y z
N MET A 1 -17.12 9.84 -7.86
CA MET A 1 -16.94 10.06 -6.41
C MET A 1 -15.46 10.32 -6.18
N GLU A 2 -15.09 11.45 -5.60
CA GLU A 2 -13.67 11.77 -5.36
C GLU A 2 -13.15 10.90 -4.20
N SER A 3 -12.05 10.17 -4.43
CA SER A 3 -11.36 9.44 -3.36
C SER A 3 -10.46 10.41 -2.60
N ARG A 4 -10.63 10.47 -1.28
CA ARG A 4 -9.82 11.30 -0.39
C ARG A 4 -8.90 10.41 0.44
N PHE A 5 -7.65 10.83 0.57
CA PHE A 5 -6.73 10.17 1.51
C PHE A 5 -6.97 10.66 2.94
N ILE A 6 -7.08 9.72 3.88
CA ILE A 6 -7.19 9.96 5.31
C ILE A 6 -5.95 9.37 5.98
N SER A 7 -5.09 10.24 6.50
CA SER A 7 -3.87 9.85 7.23
C SER A 7 -4.24 9.18 8.55
N SER A 8 -3.58 8.06 8.88
CA SER A 8 -3.73 7.39 10.17
C SER A 8 -2.50 6.50 10.44
N VAL A 9 -2.20 6.29 11.72
CA VAL A 9 -1.07 5.45 12.18
C VAL A 9 -1.52 4.09 12.74
N ALA A 10 -2.82 3.90 12.93
CA ALA A 10 -3.40 2.65 13.41
C ALA A 10 -4.09 1.92 12.25
N ALA A 11 -3.53 0.79 11.85
CA ALA A 11 -4.16 -0.10 10.88
C ALA A 11 -5.43 -0.73 11.50
N PRO A 12 -6.46 -1.03 10.70
CA PRO A 12 -7.63 -1.76 11.20
C PRO A 12 -7.21 -3.14 11.74
N THR A 13 -7.88 -3.59 12.79
CA THR A 13 -7.72 -4.96 13.31
C THR A 13 -8.54 -5.91 12.45
N GLY A 14 -7.89 -6.67 11.57
CA GLY A 14 -8.54 -7.63 10.68
C GLY A 14 -7.91 -7.64 9.29
N ASP A 15 -8.59 -8.31 8.36
CA ASP A 15 -8.19 -8.30 6.95
C ASP A 15 -8.47 -6.91 6.35
N ALA A 16 -7.43 -6.27 5.83
CA ALA A 16 -7.51 -4.97 5.16
C ALA A 16 -7.86 -5.10 3.67
N GLY A 17 -7.98 -6.34 3.17
CA GLY A 17 -8.08 -6.64 1.75
C GLY A 17 -6.86 -6.12 0.98
N ALA A 18 -7.02 -5.94 -0.34
CA ALA A 18 -5.95 -5.39 -1.15
C ALA A 18 -5.58 -3.96 -0.74
N ALA A 19 -4.30 -3.76 -0.44
CA ALA A 19 -3.72 -2.51 0.04
C ALA A 19 -2.62 -1.99 -0.90
N PHE A 20 -2.45 -0.67 -0.92
CA PHE A 20 -1.33 -0.03 -1.62
C PHE A 20 -0.06 -0.12 -0.78
N TRP A 21 1.05 -0.50 -1.42
CA TRP A 21 2.34 -0.68 -0.77
C TRP A 21 3.41 0.23 -1.37
N LEU A 22 3.98 1.11 -0.54
CA LEU A 22 5.16 1.89 -0.85
C LEU A 22 6.39 1.15 -0.31
N ILE A 23 6.97 0.27 -1.12
CA ILE A 23 8.12 -0.56 -0.72
C ILE A 23 9.42 0.08 -1.17
N PHE A 24 10.35 0.31 -0.25
CA PHE A 24 11.60 1.03 -0.51
C PHE A 24 12.83 0.14 -0.39
N ARG A 25 13.83 0.40 -1.25
CA ARG A 25 15.19 -0.10 -1.10
C ARG A 25 16.19 1.04 -1.32
N GLY A 26 16.64 1.63 -0.22
CA GLY A 26 17.42 2.87 -0.26
C GLY A 26 16.55 4.03 -0.76
N ASN A 27 16.95 4.65 -1.86
CA ASN A 27 16.21 5.75 -2.50
C ASN A 27 15.31 5.32 -3.66
N ARG A 28 15.05 4.01 -3.81
CA ARG A 28 14.20 3.44 -4.86
C ARG A 28 12.90 2.91 -4.27
N ALA A 29 11.80 3.13 -4.99
CA ALA A 29 10.50 2.54 -4.68
C ALA A 29 10.18 1.42 -5.68
N LEU A 30 9.59 0.32 -5.21
CA LEU A 30 9.01 -0.70 -6.07
C LEU A 30 7.73 -0.14 -6.69
N VAL A 31 7.59 -0.32 -8.01
CA VAL A 31 6.43 0.12 -8.77
C VAL A 31 5.94 -1.02 -9.66
N ALA A 32 4.64 -1.05 -9.94
CA ALA A 32 4.09 -1.80 -11.05
C ALA A 32 4.26 -0.97 -12.33
N ASP A 33 4.70 -1.62 -13.41
CA ASP A 33 4.81 -1.01 -14.74
C ASP A 33 3.65 -1.52 -15.61
N ASP A 34 2.73 -0.63 -15.95
CA ASP A 34 1.61 -0.92 -16.86
C ASP A 34 1.92 -0.53 -18.33
N GLY A 35 3.17 -0.15 -18.61
CA GLY A 35 3.63 0.31 -19.92
C GLY A 35 3.30 1.79 -20.22
N ARG A 36 2.63 2.50 -19.32
CA ARG A 36 2.27 3.93 -19.47
C ARG A 36 2.77 4.78 -18.31
N ALA A 37 2.64 4.28 -17.09
CA ALA A 37 3.05 4.98 -15.89
C ALA A 37 3.51 3.99 -14.81
N ALA A 38 4.39 4.48 -13.93
CA ALA A 38 4.69 3.79 -12.70
C ALA A 38 3.51 3.92 -11.73
N ALA A 39 2.99 2.78 -11.27
CA ALA A 39 1.91 2.71 -10.29
C ALA A 39 2.40 2.08 -8.98
N LEU A 40 1.76 2.43 -7.86
CA LEU A 40 1.99 1.72 -6.60
C LEU A 40 1.40 0.31 -6.68
N PRO A 41 2.12 -0.73 -6.23
CA PRO A 41 1.56 -2.07 -6.09
C PRO A 41 0.30 -2.07 -5.22
N LEU A 42 -0.76 -2.69 -5.72
CA LEU A 42 -1.97 -3.03 -4.97
C LEU A 42 -1.98 -4.54 -4.75
N LEU A 43 -1.83 -4.98 -3.51
CA LEU A 43 -1.61 -6.39 -3.17
C LEU A 43 -2.56 -6.84 -2.07
N GLU A 44 -3.19 -8.00 -2.24
CA GLU A 44 -3.96 -8.69 -1.19
C GLU A 44 -3.03 -9.24 -0.11
N ASP A 45 -1.94 -9.88 -0.51
CA ASP A 45 -0.91 -10.36 0.41
C ASP A 45 0.47 -9.90 -0.06
N VAL A 46 1.07 -9.00 0.72
CA VAL A 46 2.40 -8.45 0.44
C VAL A 46 3.50 -9.51 0.52
N ASN A 47 3.27 -10.63 1.24
CA ASN A 47 4.25 -11.70 1.37
C ASN A 47 4.47 -12.46 0.07
N THR A 48 3.54 -12.37 -0.89
CA THR A 48 3.66 -12.94 -2.24
C THR A 48 4.87 -12.40 -3.02
N LEU A 49 5.40 -11.23 -2.63
CA LEU A 49 6.61 -10.66 -3.22
C LEU A 49 7.90 -11.41 -2.84
N GLY A 50 7.85 -12.31 -1.86
CA GLY A 50 9.03 -13.04 -1.38
C GLY A 50 10.10 -12.13 -0.75
N LEU A 51 9.70 -10.94 -0.28
CA LEU A 51 10.59 -9.95 0.34
C LEU A 51 10.49 -10.03 1.87
N THR A 52 11.60 -9.78 2.54
CA THR A 52 11.62 -9.58 4.00
C THR A 52 11.63 -8.09 4.30
N PHE A 53 10.54 -7.59 4.89
CA PHE A 53 10.45 -6.21 5.33
C PHE A 53 11.12 -6.02 6.69
N LEU A 54 11.98 -5.00 6.79
CA LEU A 54 12.63 -4.67 8.05
C LEU A 54 11.70 -3.91 8.99
N ARG A 55 10.81 -3.08 8.43
CA ARG A 55 9.82 -2.27 9.13
C ARG A 55 8.60 -2.12 8.25
N GLN A 56 7.44 -1.96 8.86
CA GLN A 56 6.21 -1.65 8.16
C GLN A 56 5.50 -0.52 8.91
N HIS A 57 4.99 0.45 8.15
CA HIS A 57 4.27 1.59 8.68
C HIS A 57 2.94 1.73 7.96
N TYR A 58 1.86 1.76 8.72
CA TYR A 58 0.57 2.14 8.19
C TYR A 58 0.53 3.66 8.00
N LEU A 59 0.06 4.09 6.82
CA LEU A 59 0.02 5.50 6.43
C LEU A 59 -1.39 6.08 6.50
N GLY A 60 -2.41 5.24 6.36
CA GLY A 60 -3.80 5.66 6.21
C GLY A 60 -4.53 4.90 5.11
N TYR A 61 -5.58 5.50 4.57
CA TYR A 61 -6.43 4.87 3.56
C TYR A 61 -7.07 5.90 2.64
N PHE A 62 -7.42 5.47 1.43
CA PHE A 62 -8.32 6.21 0.55
C PHE A 62 -9.77 5.84 0.83
N THR A 63 -10.65 6.85 0.87
CA THR A 63 -12.09 6.66 0.99
C THR A 63 -12.68 6.09 -0.31
N GLY A 64 -13.73 5.29 -0.17
CA GLY A 64 -14.50 4.67 -1.26
C GLY A 64 -15.60 3.79 -0.67
N ASP A 65 -16.27 3.00 -1.51
CA ASP A 65 -17.23 1.99 -1.03
C ASP A 65 -16.55 0.97 -0.10
N GLU A 66 -15.31 0.61 -0.43
CA GLU A 66 -14.38 -0.10 0.44
C GLU A 66 -13.10 0.74 0.64
N PRO A 67 -12.64 0.95 1.88
CA PRO A 67 -11.39 1.66 2.14
C PRO A 67 -10.18 0.94 1.53
N ARG A 68 -9.34 1.69 0.80
CA ARG A 68 -8.06 1.16 0.29
C ARG A 68 -6.92 1.59 1.20
N HIS A 69 -6.45 0.65 2.01
CA HIS A 69 -5.39 0.87 2.98
C HIS A 69 -4.02 1.07 2.31
N CYS A 70 -3.14 1.83 2.97
CA CYS A 70 -1.82 2.18 2.46
C CYS A 70 -0.74 1.89 3.51
N PHE A 71 0.33 1.21 3.10
CA PHE A 71 1.46 0.86 3.93
C PHE A 71 2.77 1.28 3.27
N ALA A 72 3.79 1.58 4.08
CA ALA A 72 5.18 1.70 3.65
C ALA A 72 6.03 0.57 4.27
N ALA A 73 7.00 0.06 3.50
CA ALA A 73 7.90 -1.02 3.93
C ALA A 73 9.32 -0.88 3.37
#